data_AF-A0A821NXZ2-F1
#
_entry.id   AF-A0A821NXZ2-F1
#
_cell.length_a   1.000
_cell.length_b   1.000
_cell.length_c   1.000
_cell.angle_alpha   90.00
_cell.angle_beta   90.00
_cell.angle_gamma   90.00
#
_symmetry.space_group_name_H-M   'P 1'
#
loop_
_entity.id
_entity.type
_entity.pdbx_description
1 polymer ?
#
loop_
_entity_poly.entity_id
_entity_poly.type
_entity_poly.pdbx_seq_one_letter_code
_entity_poly.pdbx_strand_id
1 'polypeptide(L)'
;FDLAATLARELHAVDRLSAFFDIIHQDPVIGRVKLLAEPWDLGEGGYQVGKFPPGWAEWNGKYRDCVRDYWRGEASMLSEFAERFTGSSDLYFEERRGPTASINFLTAHDGFTLNDLVSYNEKHNHENGED
;
A
#
# COMPACT_ATOMS: atom_id res chain seq x y z
N PHE A 1 0.77 -4.57 9.26
CA PHE A 1 1.72 -5.63 8.92
C PHE A 1 2.72 -5.01 7.96
N ASP A 2 3.94 -4.84 8.45
CA ASP A 2 5.10 -4.38 7.68
C ASP A 2 5.51 -5.45 6.67
N LEU A 3 5.89 -5.04 5.47
CA LEU A 3 6.23 -5.89 4.32
C LEU A 3 5.32 -7.13 4.21
N ALA A 4 4.00 -6.90 4.23
CA ALA A 4 3.02 -7.97 4.45
C ALA A 4 3.02 -9.04 3.35
N ALA A 5 3.53 -8.71 2.14
CA ALA A 5 3.68 -9.68 1.07
C ALA A 5 4.66 -10.82 1.43
N THR A 6 5.62 -10.58 2.33
CA THR A 6 6.55 -11.61 2.80
C THR A 6 5.85 -12.73 3.58
N LEU A 7 4.73 -12.42 4.26
CA LEU A 7 3.92 -13.42 4.97
C LEU A 7 3.22 -14.41 4.02
N ALA A 8 3.08 -14.01 2.75
CA ALA A 8 2.40 -14.76 1.70
C ALA A 8 3.37 -15.49 0.76
N ARG A 9 4.67 -15.47 1.07
CA ARG A 9 5.68 -16.16 0.26
C ARG A 9 5.68 -17.65 0.55
N GLU A 10 5.34 -18.43 -0.47
CA GLU A 10 5.58 -19.88 -0.46
C GLU A 10 6.60 -20.22 -1.56
N LEU A 11 7.69 -20.87 -1.16
CA LEU A 11 8.84 -21.29 -2.00
C LEU A 11 9.50 -20.13 -2.78
N HIS A 12 8.89 -19.63 -3.85
CA HIS A 12 9.41 -18.57 -4.73
C HIS A 12 8.34 -17.60 -5.27
N ALA A 13 7.05 -17.78 -4.94
CA ALA A 13 5.97 -16.94 -5.42
C ALA A 13 5.14 -16.40 -4.25
N VAL A 14 4.50 -15.25 -4.45
CA VAL A 14 3.51 -14.73 -3.51
C VAL A 14 2.17 -15.35 -3.85
N ASP A 15 1.67 -16.22 -2.97
CA ASP A 15 0.36 -16.85 -3.12
C ASP A 15 -0.65 -16.24 -2.14
N ARG A 16 -1.76 -15.76 -2.69
CA ARG A 16 -2.88 -15.20 -1.93
C ARG A 16 -3.59 -16.26 -1.08
N LEU A 17 -3.38 -17.54 -1.38
CA LEU A 17 -3.89 -18.70 -0.65
C LEU A 17 -2.84 -19.32 0.27
N SER A 18 -1.82 -18.56 0.67
CA SER A 18 -0.86 -19.05 1.66
C SER A 18 -1.58 -19.50 2.94
N ALA A 19 -1.09 -20.57 3.56
CA ALA A 19 -1.69 -21.12 4.78
C ALA A 19 -1.86 -20.05 5.89
N PHE A 20 -1.03 -19.01 5.90
CA PHE A 20 -1.13 -17.88 6.81
C PHE A 20 -2.47 -17.13 6.68
N PHE A 21 -2.88 -16.75 5.47
CA PHE A 21 -4.11 -15.98 5.30
C PHE A 21 -5.36 -16.79 5.64
N ASP A 22 -5.37 -18.08 5.29
CA ASP A 22 -6.45 -18.98 5.64
C ASP A 22 -6.60 -19.09 7.16
N ILE A 23 -5.47 -19.24 7.88
CA ILE A 23 -5.45 -19.31 9.34
C ILE A 23 -5.96 -18.01 9.97
N ILE A 24 -5.50 -16.85 9.51
CA ILE A 24 -5.98 -15.56 10.03
C ILE A 24 -7.47 -15.37 9.75
N HIS A 25 -7.94 -15.76 8.56
CA HIS A 25 -9.33 -15.58 8.17
C HIS A 25 -10.30 -16.45 8.98
N GLN A 26 -9.90 -17.69 9.31
CA GLN A 26 -10.74 -18.60 10.09
C GLN A 26 -10.65 -18.37 11.61
N ASP A 27 -9.67 -17.61 12.10
CA ASP A 27 -9.49 -17.39 13.53
C ASP A 27 -10.63 -16.53 14.13
N PRO A 28 -11.32 -17.02 15.17
CA PRO A 28 -12.48 -16.34 15.73
C PRO A 28 -12.17 -15.03 16.46
N VAL A 29 -10.90 -14.76 16.78
CA VAL A 29 -10.44 -13.55 17.48
C VAL A 29 -9.78 -12.59 16.49
N ILE A 30 -8.76 -13.06 15.76
CA ILE A 30 -7.96 -12.24 14.84
C ILE A 30 -8.76 -11.88 13.59
N GLY A 31 -9.60 -12.78 13.06
CA GLY A 31 -10.46 -12.48 11.90
C GLY A 31 -11.47 -11.35 12.13
N ARG A 32 -11.62 -10.88 13.38
CA ARG A 32 -12.55 -9.80 13.77
C ARG A 32 -11.88 -8.45 14.01
N VAL A 33 -10.56 -8.37 13.99
CA VAL A 33 -9.83 -7.10 14.19
C VAL A 33 -9.55 -6.40 12.87
N LYS A 34 -9.08 -5.15 12.92
CA LYS A 34 -8.66 -4.43 11.71
C LYS A 34 -7.30 -4.96 11.26
N LEU A 35 -7.23 -5.48 10.05
CA LEU A 35 -6.01 -5.98 9.44
C LEU A 35 -5.55 -4.99 8.37
N LEU A 36 -4.39 -4.36 8.58
CA LEU A 36 -3.81 -3.38 7.65
C LEU A 36 -2.47 -3.90 7.14
N ALA A 37 -2.32 -3.98 5.83
CA ALA A 37 -1.12 -4.46 5.16
C ALA A 37 -0.34 -3.33 4.51
N GLU A 38 0.98 -3.40 4.59
CA GLU A 38 1.88 -2.83 3.59
C GLU A 38 1.99 -3.86 2.44
N PRO A 39 1.31 -3.64 1.30
CA PRO A 39 1.08 -4.69 0.31
C PRO A 39 2.25 -4.86 -0.67
N TRP A 40 3.47 -4.80 -0.18
CA TRP A 40 4.67 -5.08 -0.97
C TRP A 40 5.77 -5.73 -0.13
N ASP A 41 6.78 -6.25 -0.81
CA ASP A 41 8.08 -6.58 -0.24
C ASP A 41 9.22 -6.34 -1.25
N LEU A 42 10.45 -6.60 -0.84
CA LEU A 42 11.66 -6.37 -1.64
C LEU A 42 11.95 -7.47 -2.67
N GLY A 43 11.26 -8.61 -2.62
CA GLY A 43 11.54 -9.73 -3.50
C GLY A 43 10.86 -9.60 -4.86
N GLU A 44 11.29 -10.42 -5.82
CA GLU A 44 10.64 -10.48 -7.13
C GLU A 44 9.14 -10.79 -6.98
N GLY A 45 8.30 -10.09 -7.75
CA GLY A 45 6.85 -10.19 -7.65
C GLY A 45 6.26 -9.65 -6.33
N GLY A 46 7.05 -8.93 -5.52
CA GLY A 46 6.65 -8.45 -4.21
C GLY A 46 5.52 -7.43 -4.21
N TYR A 47 5.28 -6.72 -5.31
CA TYR A 47 4.24 -5.69 -5.38
C TYR A 47 2.83 -6.31 -5.50
N GLN A 48 2.08 -6.26 -4.40
CA GLN A 48 0.80 -6.95 -4.19
C GLN A 48 -0.35 -5.99 -3.84
N VAL A 49 -0.27 -4.73 -4.25
CA VAL A 49 -1.36 -3.76 -4.06
C VAL A 49 -2.65 -4.26 -4.74
N GLY A 50 -3.76 -4.23 -4.00
CA GLY A 50 -5.07 -4.72 -4.43
C GLY A 50 -5.21 -6.25 -4.34
N LYS A 51 -4.14 -6.95 -3.96
CA LYS A 51 -4.06 -8.41 -4.05
C LYS A 51 -4.33 -9.12 -2.72
N PHE A 52 -4.53 -8.40 -1.61
CA PHE A 52 -4.84 -9.00 -0.32
C PHE A 52 -6.30 -9.48 -0.25
N PRO A 53 -6.59 -10.53 0.56
CA PRO A 53 -7.93 -11.08 0.65
C PRO A 53 -8.92 -10.11 1.32
N PRO A 54 -10.24 -10.31 1.13
CA PRO A 54 -11.26 -9.55 1.84
C PRO A 54 -11.07 -9.56 3.37
N GLY A 55 -11.42 -8.44 4.01
CA GLY A 55 -11.18 -8.21 5.44
C GLY A 55 -9.87 -7.44 5.73
N TRP A 56 -8.96 -7.37 4.75
CA TRP A 56 -7.77 -6.54 4.84
C TRP A 56 -7.97 -5.16 4.21
N ALA A 57 -7.37 -4.16 4.83
CA ALA A 57 -7.11 -2.86 4.22
C ALA A 57 -5.62 -2.74 3.88
N GLU A 58 -5.30 -1.97 2.85
CA GLU A 58 -3.95 -1.88 2.30
C GLU A 58 -3.50 -0.43 2.22
N TRP A 59 -2.24 -0.18 2.58
CA TRP A 59 -1.59 1.08 2.29
C TRP A 59 -1.56 1.31 0.79
N ASN A 60 -2.25 2.35 0.34
CA ASN A 60 -2.36 2.66 -1.07
C ASN A 60 -1.20 3.56 -1.52
N GLY A 61 -0.09 2.93 -1.88
CA GLY A 61 1.08 3.62 -2.45
C GLY A 61 0.75 4.35 -3.76
N LYS A 62 -0.16 3.81 -4.59
CA LYS A 62 -0.61 4.47 -5.84
C LYS A 62 -1.33 5.78 -5.55
N TYR A 63 -2.17 5.83 -4.52
CA TYR A 63 -2.80 7.07 -4.06
C TYR A 63 -1.74 8.09 -3.63
N ARG A 64 -0.80 7.68 -2.77
CA ARG A 64 0.28 8.55 -2.27
C ARG A 64 1.03 9.20 -3.42
N ASP A 65 1.49 8.40 -4.38
CA ASP A 65 2.34 8.87 -5.48
C ASP A 65 1.55 9.74 -6.45
N CYS A 66 0.36 9.29 -6.88
CA CYS A 66 -0.49 10.06 -7.80
C CYS A 66 -0.89 11.42 -7.23
N VAL A 67 -1.31 11.50 -5.96
CA VAL A 67 -1.74 12.78 -5.38
C VAL A 67 -0.55 13.72 -5.24
N ARG A 68 0.62 13.22 -4.85
CA ARG A 68 1.86 14.03 -4.82
C ARG A 68 2.21 14.56 -6.21
N ASP A 69 2.19 13.70 -7.23
CA ASP A 69 2.49 14.07 -8.62
C ASP A 69 1.48 15.07 -9.19
N TYR A 70 0.19 14.88 -8.90
CA TYR A 70 -0.87 15.82 -9.28
C TYR A 70 -0.59 17.23 -8.71
N TRP A 71 -0.25 17.33 -7.42
CA TRP A 71 0.07 18.63 -6.79
C TRP A 71 1.43 19.19 -7.20
N ARG A 72 2.40 18.34 -7.56
CA ARG A 72 3.68 18.77 -8.14
C ARG A 72 3.51 19.38 -9.53
N GLY A 73 2.38 19.14 -10.18
CA GLY A 73 2.07 19.67 -11.52
C GLY A 73 2.48 18.75 -12.66
N GLU A 74 2.57 17.44 -12.40
CA GLU A 74 2.83 16.45 -13.46
C GLU A 74 1.69 16.46 -14.49
N ALA A 75 2.06 16.24 -15.76
CA ALA A 75 1.11 16.29 -16.87
C ALA A 75 0.14 15.10 -16.86
N SER A 76 -1.08 15.32 -17.37
CA SER A 76 -2.06 14.26 -17.66
C SER A 76 -2.56 13.45 -16.45
N MET A 77 -2.48 14.01 -15.24
CA MET A 77 -2.82 13.28 -14.00
C MET A 77 -4.31 13.24 -13.65
N LEU A 78 -5.19 14.03 -14.30
CA LEU A 78 -6.58 14.20 -13.84
C LEU A 78 -7.38 12.89 -13.80
N SER A 79 -7.21 12.00 -14.78
CA SER A 79 -7.92 10.71 -14.81
C SER A 79 -7.46 9.80 -13.67
N GLU A 80 -6.15 9.65 -13.50
CA GLU A 80 -5.58 8.81 -12.44
C GLU A 80 -5.95 9.39 -11.06
N PHE A 81 -5.87 10.71 -10.90
CA PHE A 81 -6.30 11.41 -9.70
C PHE A 81 -7.77 11.14 -9.37
N ALA A 82 -8.67 11.20 -10.37
CA ALA A 82 -10.08 10.92 -10.16
C ALA A 82 -10.29 9.49 -9.63
N GLU A 83 -9.60 8.50 -10.22
CA GLU A 83 -9.64 7.11 -9.76
C GLU A 83 -9.13 6.95 -8.33
N ARG A 84 -8.00 7.60 -7.99
CA ARG A 84 -7.46 7.60 -6.61
C ARG A 84 -8.43 8.27 -5.63
N PHE A 85 -9.01 9.40 -6.02
CA PHE A 85 -9.89 10.22 -5.19
C PHE A 85 -11.22 9.51 -4.88
N THR A 86 -11.76 8.73 -5.82
CA THR A 86 -13.02 7.99 -5.66
C THR A 86 -12.85 6.63 -4.98
N GLY A 87 -11.67 6.34 -4.41
CA GLY A 87 -11.43 5.14 -3.61
C GLY A 87 -10.68 4.03 -4.33
N SER A 88 -10.05 4.31 -5.48
CA SER A 88 -9.22 3.37 -6.27
C SER A 88 -9.97 2.09 -6.61
N SER A 89 -11.12 2.25 -7.29
CA SER A 89 -12.02 1.13 -7.58
C SER A 89 -11.37 0.10 -8.49
N ASP A 90 -10.51 0.53 -9.41
CA ASP A 90 -9.64 -0.32 -10.22
C ASP A 90 -8.77 -1.32 -9.42
N LEU A 91 -8.43 -1.00 -8.16
CA LEU A 91 -7.61 -1.88 -7.31
C LEU A 91 -8.43 -2.86 -6.48
N TYR A 92 -9.63 -2.48 -6.05
CA TYR A 92 -10.35 -3.20 -4.99
C TYR A 92 -11.72 -3.74 -5.42
N PHE A 93 -12.32 -3.20 -6.47
CA PHE A 93 -13.70 -3.51 -6.85
C PHE A 93 -13.87 -4.93 -7.37
N GLU A 94 -12.95 -5.43 -8.21
CA GLU A 94 -13.03 -6.77 -8.79
C GLU A 94 -13.05 -7.87 -7.70
N GLU A 95 -12.28 -7.67 -6.63
CA GLU A 95 -12.23 -8.54 -5.45
C GLU A 95 -13.39 -8.29 -4.46
N ARG A 96 -14.42 -7.52 -4.88
CA ARG A 96 -15.59 -7.12 -4.10
C ARG A 96 -15.24 -6.41 -2.79
N ARG A 97 -14.10 -5.71 -2.76
CA ARG A 97 -13.68 -4.91 -1.62
C ARG A 97 -14.14 -3.47 -1.82
N GLY A 98 -14.70 -2.91 -0.75
CA GLY A 98 -15.19 -1.52 -0.77
C GLY A 98 -14.05 -0.50 -0.63
N PRO A 99 -14.35 0.81 -0.76
CA PRO A 99 -13.35 1.88 -0.67
C PRO A 99 -12.56 1.89 0.65
N THR A 100 -13.11 1.31 1.72
CA THR A 100 -12.44 1.16 3.03
C THR A 100 -11.24 0.21 3.00
N ALA A 101 -11.08 -0.59 1.95
CA ALA A 101 -9.88 -1.37 1.69
C ALA A 101 -8.67 -0.50 1.32
N SER A 102 -8.90 0.72 0.84
CA SER A 102 -7.86 1.68 0.50
C SER A 102 -7.50 2.53 1.71
N ILE A 103 -6.29 2.37 2.24
CA ILE A 103 -5.73 3.30 3.22
C ILE A 103 -4.99 4.40 2.45
N ASN A 104 -5.67 5.52 2.25
CA ASN A 104 -5.13 6.68 1.55
C ASN A 104 -4.25 7.50 2.50
N PHE A 105 -3.03 7.79 2.07
CA PHE A 105 -2.08 8.60 2.83
C PHE A 105 -1.19 9.42 1.90
N LEU A 106 -0.70 10.56 2.38
CA LEU A 106 0.25 11.40 1.66
C LEU A 106 1.66 11.28 2.20
N THR A 107 1.84 11.00 3.48
CA THR A 107 3.13 10.82 4.15
C THR A 107 3.01 9.73 5.20
N ALA A 108 4.13 9.10 5.52
CA ALA A 108 4.26 8.06 6.52
C ALA A 108 5.57 8.28 7.28
N HIS A 109 5.95 7.33 8.13
CA HIS A 109 7.28 7.34 8.75
C HIS A 109 8.38 7.12 7.70
N ASP A 110 8.08 6.39 6.63
CA ASP A 110 8.99 6.22 5.50
C ASP A 110 8.94 7.41 4.53
N GLY A 111 10.09 8.07 4.38
CA GLY A 111 10.30 9.21 3.50
C GLY A 111 10.05 10.56 4.20
N PHE A 112 9.66 11.57 3.42
CA PHE A 112 9.43 12.91 3.95
C PHE A 112 8.18 13.04 4.81
N THR A 113 8.29 13.88 5.85
CA THR A 113 7.13 14.47 6.52
C THR A 113 6.35 15.38 5.57
N LEU A 114 5.14 15.81 5.94
CA LEU A 114 4.35 16.70 5.07
C LEU A 114 5.03 18.05 4.85
N ASN A 115 5.72 18.57 5.86
CA ASN A 115 6.47 19.82 5.74
C ASN A 115 7.67 19.65 4.79
N ASP A 116 8.43 18.56 4.97
CA ASP A 116 9.63 18.34 4.16
C ASP A 116 9.28 18.05 2.70
N LEU A 117 8.15 17.36 2.46
CA LEU A 117 7.62 17.09 1.13
C LEU A 117 7.40 18.34 0.29
N VAL A 118 7.13 19.49 0.92
CA VAL A 118 6.93 20.78 0.24
C VAL A 118 8.09 21.77 0.46
N SER A 119 9.12 21.35 1.20
CA SER A 119 10.28 22.19 1.53
C SER A 119 11.56 21.75 0.82
N TYR A 120 11.66 20.47 0.43
CA TYR A 120 12.87 19.89 -0.15
C TYR A 120 12.58 19.11 -1.43
N ASN A 121 13.49 19.20 -2.39
CA ASN A 121 13.47 18.38 -3.60
C ASN A 121 14.28 17.07 -3.45
N GLU A 122 15.28 17.06 -2.56
CA GLU A 122 16.20 15.93 -2.38
C GLU A 122 16.28 15.52 -0.90
N LYS A 123 16.57 14.22 -0.67
CA LYS A 123 16.75 13.69 0.68
C LYS A 123 18.10 14.13 1.26
N HIS A 124 18.12 14.45 2.55
CA HIS A 124 19.32 14.86 3.27
C HIS A 124 19.67 13.90 4.41
N ASN A 125 19.81 12.60 4.10
CA ASN A 125 20.00 11.53 5.09
C ASN A 125 21.48 11.29 5.47
N HIS A 126 22.37 12.26 5.21
CA HIS A 126 23.81 12.14 5.45
C HIS A 126 24.17 11.86 6.91
N GLU A 127 23.33 12.27 7.86
CA GLU A 127 23.52 11.97 9.29
C GLU A 127 23.37 10.47 9.62
N ASN A 128 22.78 9.66 8.73
CA ASN A 128 22.68 8.20 8.93
C ASN A 128 24.03 7.48 8.76
N GLY A 129 25.03 8.12 8.12
CA GLY A 129 26.35 7.52 7.92
C GLY A 129 26.39 6.35 6.92
N GLU A 130 25.40 6.27 6.03
CA GLU A 130 25.32 5.29 4.95
C GLU A 130 25.82 5.97 3.66
N ASP A 131 27.02 5.60 3.20
CA ASP A 131 27.58 5.99 1.90
C ASP A 131 27.06 5.07 0.77
#